data_AF-H1LN55-F1
#
_entry.id   AF-H1LN55-F1
#
_cell.length_a   1.000
_cell.length_b   1.000
_cell.length_c   1.000
_cell.angle_alpha   90.00
_cell.angle_beta   90.00
_cell.angle_gamma   90.00
#
_symmetry.space_group_name_H-M   'P 1'
#
loop_
_entity.id
_entity.type
_entity.pdbx_description
1 polymer ?
#
loop_
_entity_poly.entity_id
_entity_poly.type
_entity_poly.pdbx_seq_one_letter_code
_entity_poly.pdbx_strand_id
1 'polypeptide(L)'
;MMAYHVSLVNTDKKDISYKLIMNKEKFREFLFKEFNMKEEINKNGTLEFYYDKDDPSFTIFYTEGIEGEYYINTTNDKHIEKLISIAEKLNDGTRVRGDEGETYNSLEDTYIHSDDEYLFKNTTKEKGFYFLRNPSIKIGIVIGIIVCLIQILFFK
;
A
#
# COMPACT_ATOMS: atom_id res chain seq x y z
N MET A 1 -11.20 2.00 17.72
CA MET A 1 -10.47 2.61 16.59
C MET A 1 -10.66 1.65 15.44
N MET A 2 -11.17 2.11 14.28
CA MET A 2 -11.29 1.23 13.10
C MET A 2 -9.87 0.85 12.67
N ALA A 3 -9.61 -0.44 12.46
CA ALA A 3 -8.34 -0.89 11.92
C ALA A 3 -8.32 -0.50 10.44
N TYR A 4 -7.33 0.29 10.05
CA TYR A 4 -7.04 0.56 8.65
C TYR A 4 -6.06 -0.52 8.19
N HIS A 5 -6.41 -1.24 7.12
CA HIS A 5 -5.56 -2.25 6.55
C HIS A 5 -4.75 -1.71 5.38
N VAL A 6 -3.52 -2.18 5.32
CA VAL A 6 -2.63 -1.96 4.19
C VAL A 6 -2.10 -3.32 3.76
N SER A 7 -2.33 -3.66 2.50
CA SER A 7 -2.01 -4.96 1.92
C SER A 7 -0.84 -4.89 0.94
N LEU A 8 0.07 -5.86 1.00
CA LEU A 8 0.88 -6.26 -0.13
C LEU A 8 0.01 -7.10 -1.05
N VAL A 9 -0.10 -6.69 -2.31
CA VAL A 9 -0.92 -7.36 -3.33
C VAL A 9 -0.16 -7.54 -4.61
N ASN A 10 -0.34 -8.69 -5.27
CA ASN A 10 0.12 -8.89 -6.64
C ASN A 10 -1.04 -9.40 -7.49
N THR A 11 -1.60 -8.51 -8.31
CA THR A 11 -2.78 -8.80 -9.14
C THR A 11 -2.42 -9.29 -10.54
N ASP A 12 -1.15 -9.24 -10.92
CA ASP A 12 -0.71 -9.72 -12.22
C ASP A 12 -0.72 -11.26 -12.27
N LYS A 13 -1.57 -11.80 -13.13
CA LYS A 13 -1.78 -13.24 -13.28
C LYS A 13 -0.75 -13.90 -14.19
N LYS A 14 0.11 -13.12 -14.86
CA LYS A 14 1.18 -13.67 -15.68
C LYS A 14 2.28 -14.21 -14.77
N ASP A 15 2.68 -15.45 -15.06
CA ASP A 15 3.84 -16.11 -14.45
C ASP A 15 3.87 -16.12 -12.90
N ILE A 16 2.71 -16.35 -12.29
CA ILE A 16 2.50 -16.57 -10.85
C ILE A 16 3.49 -17.53 -10.17
N SER A 17 4.08 -18.47 -10.90
CA SER A 17 4.99 -19.49 -10.34
C SER A 17 6.31 -18.94 -9.76
N TYR A 18 6.80 -17.79 -10.24
CA TYR A 18 8.03 -17.18 -9.73
C TYR A 18 7.78 -16.17 -8.61
N LYS A 19 6.54 -15.69 -8.47
CA LYS A 19 6.18 -14.61 -7.54
C LYS A 19 6.24 -15.13 -6.11
N LEU A 20 7.13 -14.56 -5.31
CA LEU A 20 7.39 -15.06 -3.96
C LEU A 20 6.13 -14.94 -3.10
N ILE A 21 5.39 -13.85 -3.25
CA ILE A 21 4.14 -13.59 -2.53
C ILE A 21 3.05 -14.64 -2.82
N MET A 22 3.12 -15.38 -3.92
CA MET A 22 2.17 -16.47 -4.21
C MET A 22 2.49 -17.76 -3.46
N ASN A 23 3.70 -17.90 -2.90
CA ASN A 23 4.12 -19.07 -2.16
C ASN A 23 4.52 -18.68 -0.74
N LYS A 24 3.64 -19.01 0.21
CA LYS A 24 3.81 -18.67 1.64
C LYS A 24 5.18 -19.03 2.21
N GLU A 25 5.71 -20.20 1.90
CA GLU A 25 7.00 -20.67 2.42
C GLU A 25 8.16 -19.86 1.82
N LYS A 26 8.12 -19.59 0.51
CA LYS A 26 9.14 -18.75 -0.15
C LYS A 26 9.07 -17.30 0.30
N PHE A 27 7.88 -16.76 0.49
CA PHE A 27 7.69 -15.40 0.99
C PHE A 27 8.22 -15.27 2.42
N ARG A 28 7.96 -16.26 3.29
CA ARG A 28 8.57 -16.33 4.62
C ARG A 28 10.09 -16.27 4.55
N GLU A 29 10.70 -17.14 3.74
CA GLU A 29 12.16 -17.20 3.62
C GLU A 29 12.75 -15.86 3.16
N PHE A 30 12.06 -15.19 2.23
CA PHE A 30 12.41 -13.85 1.78
C PHE A 30 12.33 -12.80 2.90
N LEU A 31 11.22 -12.75 3.65
CA LEU A 31 11.05 -11.82 4.77
C LEU A 31 12.11 -12.04 5.86
N PHE A 32 12.45 -13.29 6.16
CA PHE A 32 13.52 -13.61 7.11
C PHE A 32 14.89 -13.16 6.57
N LYS A 33 15.22 -13.49 5.33
CA LYS A 33 16.54 -13.22 4.77
C LYS A 33 16.82 -11.75 4.52
N GLU A 34 15.85 -11.02 3.96
CA GLU A 34 16.05 -9.64 3.52
C GLU A 34 15.66 -8.62 4.59
N PHE A 35 14.75 -8.98 5.50
CA PHE A 35 14.20 -8.07 6.51
C PHE A 35 14.34 -8.57 7.95
N ASN A 36 14.97 -9.73 8.17
CA ASN A 36 15.17 -10.35 9.49
C ASN A 36 13.86 -10.53 10.29
N MET A 37 12.74 -10.72 9.58
CA MET A 37 11.45 -10.91 10.20
C MET A 37 11.32 -12.32 10.79
N LYS A 38 10.75 -12.41 11.99
CA LYS A 38 10.48 -13.66 12.70
C LYS A 38 9.04 -14.08 12.49
N GLU A 39 8.77 -15.37 12.58
CA GLU A 39 7.40 -15.90 12.55
C GLU A 39 6.95 -16.38 13.93
N GLU A 40 5.64 -16.30 14.17
CA GLU A 40 4.98 -16.96 15.29
C GLU A 40 3.60 -17.47 14.84
N ILE A 41 3.18 -18.59 15.41
CA ILE A 41 1.81 -19.08 15.27
C ILE A 41 1.04 -18.58 16.48
N ASN A 42 0.03 -17.74 16.25
CA ASN A 42 -0.76 -17.19 17.35
C ASN A 42 -1.65 -18.26 18.00
N LYS A 43 -2.33 -17.88 19.08
CA LYS A 43 -3.22 -18.79 19.84
C LYS A 43 -4.37 -19.36 19.01
N ASN A 44 -4.71 -18.74 17.88
CA ASN A 44 -5.78 -19.13 16.98
C ASN A 44 -5.26 -19.95 15.78
N GLY A 45 -3.95 -20.23 15.71
CA GLY A 45 -3.34 -20.97 14.60
C GLY A 45 -2.99 -20.13 13.38
N THR A 46 -3.15 -18.80 13.43
CA THR A 46 -2.78 -17.90 12.33
C THR A 46 -1.28 -17.65 12.34
N LEU A 47 -0.64 -17.73 11.17
CA LEU A 47 0.78 -17.38 11.01
C LEU A 47 0.93 -15.87 10.91
N GLU A 48 1.82 -15.32 11.73
CA GLU A 48 2.10 -13.90 11.82
C GLU A 48 3.61 -13.67 11.63
N PHE A 49 3.97 -12.66 10.83
CA PHE A 49 5.36 -12.25 10.63
C PHE A 49 5.63 -10.91 11.31
N TYR A 50 6.68 -10.89 12.13
CA TYR A 50 7.05 -9.78 13.00
C TYR A 50 8.42 -9.25 12.65
N TYR A 51 8.55 -7.94 12.52
CA TYR A 51 9.86 -7.30 12.32
C TYR A 51 10.64 -7.22 13.64
N ASP A 52 9.97 -6.76 14.70
CA ASP A 52 10.49 -6.75 16.05
C ASP A 52 9.42 -7.33 16.97
N LYS A 53 9.82 -8.25 17.85
CA LYS A 53 8.89 -8.85 18.84
C LYS A 53 8.43 -7.81 19.86
N ASP A 54 9.22 -6.77 20.07
CA ASP A 54 8.93 -5.68 20.98
C ASP A 54 8.13 -4.55 20.31
N ASP A 55 7.98 -4.59 18.97
CA ASP A 55 7.08 -3.73 18.19
C ASP A 55 5.97 -4.57 17.51
N PRO A 56 4.99 -5.05 18.28
CA PRO A 56 3.87 -5.85 17.74
C PRO A 56 2.96 -5.04 16.81
N SER A 57 3.17 -3.72 16.71
CA SER A 57 2.38 -2.86 15.85
C SER A 57 2.73 -3.01 14.36
N PHE A 58 3.87 -3.65 14.04
CA PHE A 58 4.24 -4.07 12.69
C PHE A 58 4.18 -5.59 12.56
N THR A 59 2.97 -6.10 12.33
CA THR A 59 2.71 -7.53 12.12
C THR A 59 2.06 -7.73 10.76
N ILE A 60 2.68 -8.57 9.92
CA ILE A 60 2.12 -8.99 8.63
C ILE A 60 1.30 -10.26 8.82
N PHE A 61 0.04 -10.18 8.44
CA PHE A 61 -0.95 -11.24 8.50
C PHE A 61 -1.17 -11.82 7.10
N TYR A 62 -1.36 -13.14 7.05
CA TYR A 62 -1.80 -13.81 5.84
C TYR A 62 -3.31 -13.64 5.67
N THR A 63 -3.77 -13.23 4.48
CA THR A 63 -5.21 -13.19 4.19
C THR A 63 -5.70 -14.60 3.86
N GLU A 64 -6.43 -15.22 4.77
CA GLU A 64 -6.98 -16.56 4.54
C GLU A 64 -7.85 -16.60 3.29
N GLY A 65 -7.56 -17.55 2.40
CA GLY A 65 -8.31 -17.75 1.15
C GLY A 65 -7.94 -16.82 0.00
N ILE A 66 -6.98 -15.90 0.17
CA ILE A 66 -6.49 -15.02 -0.90
C ILE A 66 -4.98 -15.21 -1.07
N GLU A 67 -4.59 -15.99 -2.09
CA GLU A 67 -3.18 -16.15 -2.46
C GLU A 67 -2.61 -14.82 -2.98
N GLY A 68 -1.39 -14.48 -2.56
CA GLY A 68 -0.72 -13.26 -3.02
C GLY A 68 -1.15 -11.97 -2.29
N GLU A 69 -1.94 -12.08 -1.22
CA GLU A 69 -2.34 -10.94 -0.40
C GLU A 69 -1.96 -11.11 1.07
N TYR A 70 -1.22 -10.13 1.60
CA TYR A 70 -0.77 -10.07 2.99
C TYR A 70 -1.02 -8.68 3.54
N TYR A 71 -1.63 -8.55 4.71
CA TYR A 71 -2.03 -7.26 5.24
C TYR A 71 -1.37 -6.93 6.57
N ILE A 72 -1.28 -5.64 6.87
CA ILE A 72 -0.97 -5.12 8.19
C ILE A 72 -2.12 -4.23 8.68
N ASN A 73 -2.30 -4.17 9.99
CA ASN A 73 -3.24 -3.25 10.62
C ASN A 73 -2.47 -2.02 11.10
N THR A 74 -2.55 -0.91 10.38
CA THR A 74 -1.79 0.29 10.78
C THR A 74 -2.38 1.59 10.27
N THR A 75 -2.11 2.67 10.98
CA THR A 75 -2.20 4.04 10.45
C THR A 75 -0.84 4.75 10.55
N ASN A 76 0.24 3.99 10.75
CA ASN A 76 1.59 4.53 10.97
C ASN A 76 2.36 4.55 9.64
N ASP A 77 2.72 5.75 9.19
CA ASP A 77 3.48 5.98 7.96
C ASP A 77 4.77 5.14 7.89
N LYS A 78 5.49 4.96 9.01
CA LYS A 78 6.70 4.12 9.04
C LYS A 78 6.44 2.67 8.68
N HIS A 79 5.24 2.16 8.94
CA HIS A 79 4.87 0.80 8.60
C HIS A 79 4.53 0.69 7.11
N ILE A 80 3.87 1.71 6.57
CA ILE A 80 3.59 1.79 5.13
C ILE A 80 4.92 1.86 4.35
N GLU A 81 5.88 2.67 4.79
CA GLU A 81 7.23 2.72 4.20
C GLU A 81 7.93 1.35 4.20
N LYS A 82 7.82 0.59 5.30
CA LYS A 82 8.35 -0.77 5.36
C LYS A 82 7.68 -1.68 4.33
N LEU A 83 6.35 -1.64 4.18
CA LEU A 83 5.67 -2.42 3.12
C LEU A 83 6.14 -2.01 1.72
N ILE A 84 6.34 -0.71 1.49
CA ILE A 84 6.85 -0.21 0.20
C ILE A 84 8.23 -0.81 -0.06
N SER A 85 9.14 -0.79 0.92
CA SER A 85 10.47 -1.40 0.78
C SER A 85 10.42 -2.91 0.52
N ILE A 86 9.46 -3.63 1.11
CA ILE A 86 9.24 -5.05 0.87
C ILE A 86 8.81 -5.27 -0.59
N ALA A 87 7.84 -4.48 -1.07
CA ALA A 87 7.36 -4.54 -2.45
C ALA A 87 8.45 -4.21 -3.48
N GLU A 88 9.24 -3.16 -3.24
CA GLU A 88 10.38 -2.78 -4.07
C GLU A 88 11.44 -3.90 -4.12
N LYS A 89 11.70 -4.54 -2.99
CA LYS A 89 12.69 -5.60 -2.89
C LYS A 89 12.24 -6.90 -3.57
N LEU A 90 10.93 -7.19 -3.57
CA LEU A 90 10.34 -8.28 -4.34
C LEU A 90 10.53 -8.06 -5.85
N ASN A 91 10.35 -6.80 -6.31
CA ASN A 91 10.56 -6.39 -7.70
C ASN A 91 9.84 -7.29 -8.74
N ASP A 92 8.63 -7.74 -8.41
CA ASP A 92 7.84 -8.72 -9.18
C ASP A 92 6.43 -8.23 -9.52
N GLY A 93 6.21 -6.92 -9.43
CA GLY A 93 4.91 -6.27 -9.60
C GLY A 93 4.03 -6.27 -8.34
N THR A 94 4.54 -6.78 -7.21
CA THR A 94 3.87 -6.61 -5.92
C THR A 94 3.81 -5.13 -5.56
N ARG A 95 2.67 -4.69 -5.06
CA ARG A 95 2.39 -3.30 -4.71
C ARG A 95 1.71 -3.19 -3.36
N VAL A 96 1.79 -2.01 -2.75
CA VAL A 96 1.15 -1.71 -1.46
C VAL A 96 -0.19 -1.05 -1.72
N ARG A 97 -1.28 -1.62 -1.22
CA ARG A 97 -2.66 -1.15 -1.39
C ARG A 97 -3.30 -0.83 -0.05
N GLY A 98 -3.88 0.35 0.10
CA GLY A 98 -4.67 0.74 1.27
C GLY A 98 -6.12 0.24 1.19
N ASP A 99 -6.83 0.31 2.32
CA ASP A 99 -8.25 -0.08 2.44
C ASP A 99 -9.17 0.70 1.50
N GLU A 100 -8.81 1.94 1.14
CA GLU A 100 -9.60 2.76 0.22
C GLU A 100 -9.31 2.41 -1.25
N GLY A 101 -8.41 1.46 -1.53
CA GLY A 101 -8.01 1.03 -2.87
C GLY A 101 -6.88 1.86 -3.48
N GLU A 102 -6.31 2.80 -2.74
CA GLU A 102 -5.11 3.53 -3.15
C GLU A 102 -3.90 2.61 -3.17
N THR A 103 -3.05 2.78 -4.18
CA THR A 103 -1.75 2.14 -4.30
C THR A 103 -0.67 3.15 -3.97
N TYR A 104 0.28 2.76 -3.12
CA TYR A 104 1.38 3.62 -2.69
C TYR A 104 2.62 3.42 -3.57
N ASN A 105 3.06 4.49 -4.22
CA ASN A 105 4.44 4.60 -4.73
C ASN A 105 5.37 5.13 -3.63
N SER A 106 4.85 6.06 -2.82
CA SER A 106 5.49 6.59 -1.61
C SER A 106 4.39 7.04 -0.63
N LEU A 107 4.74 7.54 0.55
CA LEU A 107 3.76 8.13 1.47
C LEU A 107 3.02 9.34 0.89
N GLU A 108 3.71 10.10 0.04
CA GLU A 108 3.18 11.33 -0.56
C GLU A 108 2.55 11.08 -1.93
N ASP A 109 2.88 9.97 -2.59
CA ASP A 109 2.40 9.66 -3.93
C ASP A 109 1.58 8.37 -3.97
N THR A 110 0.29 8.53 -4.20
CA THR A 110 -0.65 7.43 -4.33
C THR A 110 -1.51 7.58 -5.58
N TYR A 111 -1.95 6.45 -6.13
CA TYR A 111 -2.81 6.38 -7.30
C TYR A 111 -3.76 5.18 -7.21
N ILE A 112 -4.77 5.13 -8.07
CA ILE A 112 -5.64 3.96 -8.17
C ILE A 112 -5.12 3.05 -9.28
N HIS A 113 -4.77 1.81 -8.94
CA HIS A 113 -4.35 0.82 -9.92
C HIS A 113 -5.54 0.32 -10.73
N SER A 114 -5.37 0.09 -12.04
CA SER A 114 -6.44 -0.34 -12.96
C SER A 114 -7.15 -1.60 -12.48
N ASP A 115 -6.39 -2.52 -11.89
CA ASP A 115 -6.90 -3.78 -11.37
C ASP A 115 -7.84 -3.59 -10.17
N ASP A 116 -7.77 -2.47 -9.46
CA ASP A 116 -8.61 -2.16 -8.29
C ASP A 116 -9.75 -1.20 -8.61
N GLU A 117 -9.90 -0.73 -9.85
CA GLU A 117 -10.98 0.21 -10.22
C GLU A 117 -12.37 -0.33 -9.89
N TYR A 118 -12.53 -1.65 -9.84
CA TYR A 118 -13.80 -2.28 -9.46
C TYR A 118 -14.21 -1.98 -8.01
N LEU A 119 -13.24 -1.73 -7.12
CA LEU A 119 -13.52 -1.31 -5.74
C LEU A 119 -14.26 0.03 -5.70
N PHE A 120 -14.01 0.90 -6.69
CA PHE A 120 -14.60 2.24 -6.81
C PHE A 120 -15.85 2.31 -7.67
N LYS A 121 -16.09 1.33 -8.55
CA LYS A 121 -17.29 1.30 -9.41
C LYS A 121 -18.59 1.12 -8.60
N ASN A 122 -18.49 0.59 -7.39
CA ASN A 122 -19.62 0.43 -6.46
C ASN A 122 -19.78 1.62 -5.49
N THR A 123 -18.85 2.58 -5.46
CA THR A 123 -18.81 3.76 -4.58
C THR A 123 -18.93 5.03 -5.44
N THR A 124 -20.08 5.22 -6.07
CA THR A 124 -20.35 6.29 -7.05
C THR A 124 -20.29 7.73 -6.51
N LYS A 125 -19.83 7.97 -5.28
CA LYS A 125 -19.85 9.30 -4.63
C LYS A 125 -18.47 9.92 -4.34
N GLU A 126 -17.35 9.20 -4.44
CA GLU A 126 -16.07 9.69 -3.89
C GLU A 126 -14.96 9.96 -4.92
N LYS A 127 -15.23 9.83 -6.22
CA LYS A 127 -14.23 10.10 -7.27
C LYS A 127 -13.64 11.52 -7.23
N GLY A 128 -14.33 12.48 -6.61
CA GLY A 128 -13.85 13.86 -6.46
C GLY A 128 -12.84 14.08 -5.32
N PHE A 129 -12.79 13.21 -4.31
CA PHE A 129 -11.99 13.45 -3.10
C PHE A 129 -10.52 13.03 -3.24
N TYR A 130 -10.24 11.95 -3.96
CA TYR A 130 -8.88 11.42 -4.11
C TYR A 130 -7.97 12.28 -5.00
N PHE A 131 -8.55 13.00 -5.97
CA PHE A 131 -7.80 13.92 -6.84
C PHE A 131 -7.15 15.09 -6.06
N LEU A 132 -7.66 15.40 -4.87
CA LEU A 132 -7.16 16.45 -4.00
C LEU A 132 -6.14 15.95 -2.96
N ARG A 133 -5.87 14.64 -2.85
CA ARG A 133 -4.99 14.11 -1.79
C ARG A 133 -3.51 14.12 -2.15
N ASN A 134 -3.18 14.15 -3.44
CA ASN A 134 -1.79 14.16 -3.92
C ASN A 134 -1.16 15.57 -3.71
N PRO A 135 -0.12 15.74 -2.86
CA PRO A 135 0.48 17.03 -2.54
C PRO A 135 1.05 17.74 -3.78
N SER A 136 1.53 16.99 -4.77
CA SER A 136 1.99 17.52 -6.05
C SER A 136 0.89 18.24 -6.84
N ILE A 137 -0.35 17.74 -6.78
CA ILE A 137 -1.52 18.36 -7.42
C ILE A 137 -1.95 19.63 -6.67
N LYS A 138 -1.87 19.61 -5.32
CA LYS A 138 -2.15 20.80 -4.49
C LYS A 138 -1.22 21.95 -4.83
N ILE A 139 0.08 21.67 -4.98
CA ILE A 139 1.09 22.67 -5.35
C ILE A 139 0.80 23.25 -6.74
N GLY A 140 0.47 22.39 -7.71
CA GLY A 140 0.13 22.83 -9.08
C GLY A 140 -1.08 23.77 -9.14
N ILE A 141 -2.14 23.47 -8.38
CA ILE A 141 -3.34 24.31 -8.30
C ILE A 141 -3.01 25.67 -7.64
N VAL A 142 -2.25 25.68 -6.55
CA VAL A 142 -1.86 26.92 -5.86
C VAL A 142 -1.00 27.81 -6.76
N ILE A 143 -0.01 27.23 -7.46
CA ILE A 143 0.83 27.98 -8.42
C ILE A 143 -0.04 28.56 -9.54
N GLY A 144 -0.97 27.78 -10.10
CA GLY A 144 -1.88 28.24 -11.15
C GLY A 144 -2.75 29.42 -10.71
N ILE A 145 -3.31 29.38 -9.49
CA ILE A 145 -4.10 30.48 -8.93
C ILE A 145 -3.24 31.75 -8.74
N ILE A 146 -2.02 31.61 -8.23
CA ILE A 146 -1.10 32.74 -8.03
C ILE A 146 -0.75 33.39 -9.37
N VAL A 147 -0.45 32.61 -10.41
CA VAL A 147 -0.14 33.14 -11.75
C VAL A 147 -1.33 33.91 -12.34
N CYS A 148 -2.55 33.37 -12.23
CA CYS A 148 -3.76 34.05 -12.68
C CYS A 148 -3.99 35.37 -11.93
N LEU A 149 -3.79 35.39 -10.60
CA LEU A 149 -3.95 36.60 -9.80
C LEU A 149 -2.90 37.66 -10.18
N ILE A 150 -1.64 37.28 -10.40
CA ILE A 150 -0.58 38.17 -10.88
C ILE A 150 -0.94 38.75 -12.25
N GLN A 151 -1.43 37.93 -13.18
CA GLN A 151 -1.85 38.41 -14.50
C GLN A 151 -2.98 39.44 -14.40
N ILE A 152 -3.99 39.21 -13.55
CA ILE A 152 -5.10 40.16 -13.34
C ILE A 152 -4.61 41.47 -12.70
N LEU A 153 -3.61 41.42 -11.83
CA LEU A 153 -3.08 42.61 -11.14
C LEU A 153 -2.15 43.46 -12.00
N PHE A 154 -1.38 42.83 -12.92
CA PHE A 154 -0.35 43.51 -13.72
C PHE A 154 -0.74 43.78 -15.18
N PHE A 155 -1.79 43.15 -15.71
CA PHE A 155 -2.31 43.39 -17.07
C PHE A 155 -3.66 44.13 -17.09
N LYS A 156 -3.93 44.95 -16.06
CA LYS A 156 -5.05 45.89 -16.03
C LYS A 156 -4.58 47.31 -16.24
#